data_AF-A0A7J6C459-F1
#
_entry.id   AF-A0A7J6C459-F1
#
_cell.length_a   1.000
_cell.length_b   1.000
_cell.length_c   1.000
_cell.angle_alpha   90.00
_cell.angle_beta   90.00
_cell.angle_gamma   90.00
#
_symmetry.space_group_name_H-M   'P 1'
#
loop_
_entity.id
_entity.type
_entity.pdbx_description
1 polymer ?
#
loop_
_entity_poly.entity_id
_entity_poly.type
_entity_poly.pdbx_seq_one_letter_code
_entity_poly.pdbx_strand_id
1 'polypeptide(L)'
;MESSFPPARPSANNLNAVCLYGNGRPRYPAFCFPSSSYAYAHRAGNAVNRLESWLNQCCYGGLALGNGQILCCAKQAWETALSYFCTEEYSTMTLVNECCEKNGEERWNCFERQAPNPSYQPLCGYTAPLITPDTIFTWDPNTC
;
A
#
# COMPACT_ATOMS: atom_id res chain seq x y z
N MET A 1 1.53 6.41 -17.29
CA MET A 1 1.04 6.54 -15.90
C MET A 1 2.11 5.92 -15.04
N GLU A 2 2.85 6.72 -14.27
CA GLU A 2 3.89 6.21 -13.38
C GLU A 2 3.21 5.37 -12.30
N SER A 3 3.61 4.11 -12.16
CA SER A 3 2.99 3.21 -11.18
C SER A 3 3.36 3.69 -9.79
N SER A 4 2.40 4.02 -8.92
CA SER A 4 2.66 4.29 -7.49
C SER A 4 2.94 3.01 -6.69
N PHE A 5 3.27 1.93 -7.39
CA PHE A 5 3.57 0.62 -6.84
C PHE A 5 5.04 0.28 -7.09
N PRO A 6 5.74 -0.33 -6.12
CA PRO A 6 5.24 -0.60 -4.76
C PRO A 6 5.14 0.66 -3.90
N PRO A 7 4.19 0.72 -2.96
CA PRO A 7 4.19 1.77 -1.95
C PRO A 7 5.40 1.62 -1.02
N ALA A 8 5.93 2.74 -0.54
CA ALA A 8 7.04 2.76 0.40
C ALA A 8 6.66 2.22 1.79
N ARG A 9 7.61 1.78 2.57
CA ARG A 9 7.43 1.30 3.95
C ARG A 9 7.19 2.51 4.88
N PRO A 10 6.12 2.47 5.70
CA PRO A 10 5.92 3.48 6.73
C PRO A 10 7.08 3.53 7.73
N SER A 11 7.55 4.75 8.00
CA SER A 11 8.65 5.05 8.91
C SER A 11 8.33 6.31 9.70
N ALA A 12 9.05 6.56 10.80
CA ALA A 12 8.88 7.79 11.57
C ALA A 12 9.09 9.06 10.71
N ASN A 13 9.94 8.98 9.68
CA ASN A 13 10.27 10.09 8.80
C ASN A 13 9.15 10.45 7.81
N ASN A 14 8.36 9.45 7.38
CA ASN A 14 7.30 9.65 6.38
C ASN A 14 5.88 9.53 6.96
N LEU A 15 5.72 9.18 8.25
CA LEU A 15 4.43 8.95 8.90
C LEU A 15 3.45 10.13 8.77
N ASN A 16 3.95 11.36 8.90
CA ASN A 16 3.11 12.55 8.73
C ASN A 16 2.53 12.62 7.31
N ALA A 17 3.35 12.35 6.28
CA ALA A 17 2.91 12.34 4.89
C ALA A 17 1.95 11.18 4.60
N VAL A 18 2.22 9.99 5.17
CA VAL A 18 1.34 8.82 5.12
C VAL A 18 -0.08 9.21 5.52
N CYS A 19 -0.25 9.86 6.67
CA CYS A 19 -1.56 10.26 7.17
C CYS A 19 -2.14 11.49 6.47
N LEU A 20 -1.37 12.57 6.30
CA LEU A 20 -1.91 13.87 5.84
C LEU A 20 -2.21 13.89 4.34
N TYR A 21 -1.45 13.16 3.53
CA TYR A 21 -1.49 13.30 2.07
C TYR A 21 -2.23 12.17 1.35
N GLY A 22 -2.95 11.31 2.06
CA GLY A 22 -3.70 10.18 1.48
C GLY A 22 -4.58 10.57 0.30
N ASN A 23 -5.37 11.63 0.44
CA ASN A 23 -6.28 12.10 -0.61
C ASN A 23 -5.57 12.69 -1.84
N GLY A 24 -4.28 13.01 -1.75
CA GLY A 24 -3.48 13.54 -2.85
C GLY A 24 -2.68 12.47 -3.60
N ARG A 25 -2.80 11.18 -3.23
CA ARG A 25 -2.06 10.07 -3.86
C ARG A 25 -2.95 9.24 -4.77
N PRO A 26 -2.42 8.69 -5.88
CA PRO A 26 -3.21 7.92 -6.85
C PRO A 26 -4.05 6.80 -6.24
N ARG A 27 -5.25 6.61 -6.82
CA ARG A 27 -6.08 5.40 -6.66
C ARG A 27 -6.34 4.79 -8.02
N TYR A 28 -6.55 3.49 -8.03
CA TYR A 28 -6.67 2.68 -9.23
C TYR A 28 -8.02 1.93 -9.24
N PRO A 29 -9.16 2.62 -9.39
CA PRO A 29 -10.46 1.95 -9.54
C PRO A 29 -10.51 1.11 -10.83
N ALA A 30 -11.47 0.18 -10.91
CA ALA A 30 -11.58 -0.77 -12.02
C ALA A 30 -11.62 -0.11 -13.41
N PHE A 31 -12.25 1.08 -13.53
CA PHE A 31 -12.35 1.80 -14.80
C PHE A 31 -11.01 2.39 -15.30
N CYS A 32 -9.98 2.50 -14.44
CA CYS A 32 -8.63 2.90 -14.86
C CYS A 32 -7.92 1.83 -15.67
N PHE A 33 -8.47 0.62 -15.72
CA PHE A 33 -7.89 -0.51 -16.43
C PHE A 33 -8.79 -0.92 -17.61
N PRO A 34 -8.44 -0.57 -18.86
CA PRO A 34 -9.12 -1.14 -20.03
C PRO A 34 -9.02 -2.67 -20.03
N SER A 35 -9.90 -3.34 -20.77
CA SER A 35 -9.93 -4.82 -20.88
C SER A 35 -8.63 -5.44 -21.40
N SER A 36 -7.80 -4.67 -22.11
CA SER A 36 -6.47 -5.06 -22.57
C SER A 36 -5.36 -4.88 -21.52
N SER A 37 -5.67 -4.39 -20.32
CA SER A 37 -4.68 -4.15 -19.27
C SER A 37 -4.04 -5.45 -18.81
N TYR A 38 -2.73 -5.38 -18.55
CA TYR A 38 -2.00 -6.49 -17.97
C TYR A 38 -2.58 -6.84 -16.59
N ALA A 39 -2.83 -8.12 -16.33
CA ALA A 39 -3.35 -8.60 -15.04
C ALA A 39 -2.51 -8.14 -13.84
N TYR A 40 -1.19 -7.98 -14.05
CA TYR A 40 -0.28 -7.38 -13.07
C TYR A 40 -0.70 -5.97 -12.64
N ALA A 41 -1.07 -5.10 -13.59
CA ALA A 41 -1.43 -3.71 -13.31
C ALA A 41 -2.66 -3.62 -12.40
N HIS A 42 -3.63 -4.51 -12.59
CA HIS A 42 -4.80 -4.62 -11.72
C HIS A 42 -4.40 -5.00 -10.29
N ARG A 43 -3.57 -6.04 -10.13
CA ARG A 43 -3.12 -6.50 -8.80
C ARG A 43 -2.29 -5.45 -8.08
N ALA A 44 -1.36 -4.81 -8.78
CA ALA A 44 -0.56 -3.72 -8.23
C ALA A 44 -1.44 -2.52 -7.81
N GLY A 45 -2.41 -2.13 -8.64
CA GLY A 45 -3.35 -1.06 -8.30
C GLY A 45 -4.25 -1.40 -7.11
N ASN A 46 -4.75 -2.63 -7.05
CA ASN A 46 -5.53 -3.14 -5.92
C ASN A 46 -4.71 -3.13 -4.62
N ALA A 47 -3.44 -3.52 -4.68
CA ALA A 47 -2.54 -3.47 -3.52
C ALA A 47 -2.34 -2.03 -3.01
N VAL A 48 -2.18 -1.05 -3.90
CA VAL A 48 -2.11 0.38 -3.51
C VAL A 48 -3.42 0.83 -2.87
N ASN A 49 -4.57 0.56 -3.50
CA ASN A 49 -5.88 0.94 -3.00
C ASN A 49 -6.18 0.36 -1.60
N ARG A 50 -5.84 -0.93 -1.42
CA ARG A 50 -5.98 -1.66 -0.16
C ARG A 50 -5.14 -1.02 0.93
N LEU A 51 -3.84 -0.84 0.68
CA LEU A 51 -2.95 -0.22 1.66
C LEU A 51 -3.46 1.16 2.06
N GLU A 52 -3.84 1.99 1.10
CA GLU A 52 -4.30 3.35 1.36
C GLU A 52 -5.58 3.40 2.20
N SER A 53 -6.48 2.43 2.02
CA SER A 53 -7.66 2.26 2.87
C SER A 53 -7.28 1.91 4.30
N TRP A 54 -6.27 1.06 4.49
CA TRP A 54 -5.79 0.62 5.80
C TRP A 54 -4.96 1.70 6.51
N LEU A 55 -4.13 2.44 5.78
CA LEU A 55 -3.42 3.61 6.30
C LEU A 55 -4.41 4.66 6.83
N ASN A 56 -5.50 4.90 6.10
CA ASN A 56 -6.56 5.80 6.56
C ASN A 56 -7.19 5.31 7.88
N GLN A 57 -7.41 3.99 8.04
CA GLN A 57 -7.92 3.42 9.29
C GLN A 57 -6.91 3.55 10.45
N CYS A 58 -5.62 3.32 10.20
CA CYS A 58 -4.57 3.52 11.20
C CYS A 58 -4.48 4.99 11.65
N CYS A 59 -4.56 5.94 10.73
CA CYS A 59 -4.40 7.37 11.02
C CYS A 59 -5.65 8.02 11.61
N TYR A 60 -6.84 7.66 11.12
CA TYR A 60 -8.09 8.38 11.41
C TYR A 60 -9.26 7.47 11.82
N GLY A 61 -9.13 6.15 11.69
CA GLY A 61 -10.19 5.19 12.01
C GLY A 61 -10.28 4.83 13.49
N GLY A 62 -9.46 5.44 14.36
CA GLY A 62 -9.41 5.12 15.79
C GLY A 62 -8.77 3.76 16.12
N LEU A 63 -8.20 3.06 15.13
CA LEU A 63 -7.52 1.78 15.34
C LEU A 63 -6.25 1.91 16.19
N ALA A 64 -5.54 3.04 16.08
CA ALA A 64 -4.29 3.30 16.78
C ALA A 64 -4.30 4.72 17.36
N LEU A 65 -3.72 4.89 18.56
CA LEU A 65 -3.67 6.17 19.25
C LEU A 65 -2.22 6.62 19.48
N GLY A 66 -1.87 7.77 18.91
CA GLY A 66 -0.53 8.36 19.00
C GLY A 66 0.47 7.78 18.00
N ASN A 67 1.50 8.57 17.68
CA ASN A 67 2.40 8.30 16.55
C ASN A 67 3.10 6.92 16.60
N GLY A 68 3.42 6.41 17.78
CA GLY A 68 4.04 5.08 17.92
C GLY A 68 3.12 3.94 17.49
N GLN A 69 1.87 3.94 17.97
CA GLN A 69 0.88 2.94 17.59
C GLN A 69 0.46 3.10 16.12
N ILE A 70 0.28 4.35 15.64
CA ILE A 70 -0.07 4.61 14.25
C ILE A 70 1.03 4.09 13.32
N LEU A 71 2.31 4.31 13.66
CA LEU A 71 3.43 3.78 12.88
C LEU A 71 3.42 2.24 12.84
N CYS A 72 3.17 1.59 13.98
CA CYS A 72 3.10 0.15 14.04
C CYS A 72 1.94 -0.41 13.20
N CYS A 73 0.73 0.15 13.36
CA CYS A 73 -0.43 -0.18 12.53
C CYS A 73 -0.12 -0.01 11.04
N ALA A 74 0.49 1.12 10.66
CA ALA A 74 0.84 1.41 9.27
C ALA A 74 1.87 0.43 8.70
N LYS A 75 2.89 0.05 9.48
CA LYS A 75 3.88 -0.96 9.06
C LYS A 75 3.23 -2.33 8.86
N GLN A 76 2.41 -2.78 9.80
CA GLN A 76 1.65 -4.02 9.64
C GLN A 76 0.73 -3.97 8.41
N ALA A 77 -0.01 -2.87 8.21
CA ALA A 77 -0.85 -2.67 7.04
C ALA A 77 -0.05 -2.80 5.74
N TRP A 78 1.15 -2.22 5.69
CA TRP A 78 2.04 -2.30 4.55
C TRP A 78 2.54 -3.72 4.27
N GLU A 79 3.04 -4.43 5.29
CA GLU A 79 3.52 -5.81 5.16
C GLU A 79 2.37 -6.76 4.78
N THR A 80 1.20 -6.59 5.40
CA THR A 80 0.00 -7.38 5.08
C THR A 80 -0.46 -7.09 3.64
N ALA A 81 -0.55 -5.84 3.20
CA ALA A 81 -1.03 -5.51 1.86
C ALA A 81 -0.12 -6.09 0.77
N LEU A 82 1.20 -6.02 0.95
CA LEU A 82 2.17 -6.61 0.03
C LEU A 82 2.20 -8.15 0.12
N SER A 83 1.92 -8.73 1.28
CA SER A 83 1.73 -10.19 1.40
C SER A 83 0.52 -10.66 0.58
N TYR A 84 -0.61 -9.94 0.66
CA TYR A 84 -1.78 -10.22 -0.16
C TYR A 84 -1.47 -10.12 -1.66
N PHE A 85 -0.75 -9.06 -2.06
CA PHE A 85 -0.28 -8.91 -3.44
C PHE A 85 0.55 -10.12 -3.89
N CYS A 86 1.52 -10.58 -3.08
CA CYS A 86 2.32 -11.73 -3.43
C CYS A 86 1.50 -13.02 -3.52
N THR A 87 0.54 -13.24 -2.61
CA THR A 87 -0.38 -14.37 -2.69
C THR A 87 -1.20 -14.35 -3.99
N GLU A 88 -1.69 -13.17 -4.39
CA GLU A 88 -2.39 -12.99 -5.67
C GLU A 88 -1.47 -13.27 -6.87
N GLU A 89 -0.21 -12.82 -6.85
CA GLU A 89 0.78 -13.08 -7.91
C GLU A 89 1.01 -14.59 -8.11
N TYR A 90 1.23 -15.34 -7.02
CA TYR A 90 1.42 -16.79 -7.06
C TYR A 90 0.16 -17.58 -7.45
N SER A 91 -1.01 -16.96 -7.38
CA SER A 91 -2.28 -17.58 -7.78
C SER A 91 -2.56 -17.44 -9.28
N THR A 92 -1.61 -16.93 -10.07
CA THR A 92 -1.76 -16.67 -11.50
C THR A 92 -0.74 -17.45 -12.33
N MET A 93 -1.00 -17.57 -13.65
CA MET A 93 -0.05 -18.19 -14.59
C MET A 93 0.99 -17.21 -15.15
N THR A 94 1.08 -16.00 -14.59
CA THR A 94 2.05 -14.98 -15.02
C THR A 94 3.34 -15.05 -14.22
N LEU A 95 4.43 -14.48 -14.76
CA LEU A 95 5.67 -14.31 -14.00
C LEU A 95 5.38 -13.51 -12.73
N VAL A 96 5.85 -14.05 -11.60
CA VAL A 96 5.68 -13.44 -10.27
C VAL A 96 6.64 -12.27 -10.12
N ASN A 97 6.21 -11.21 -9.42
CA ASN A 97 7.10 -10.12 -9.04
C ASN A 97 8.33 -10.61 -8.25
N GLU A 98 9.53 -10.20 -8.64
CA GLU A 98 10.80 -10.64 -8.04
C GLU A 98 10.92 -10.40 -6.53
N CYS A 99 10.25 -9.38 -5.98
CA CYS A 99 10.26 -9.15 -4.54
C CYS A 99 9.46 -10.21 -3.79
N CYS A 100 8.41 -10.77 -4.41
CA CYS A 100 7.60 -11.84 -3.81
C CYS A 100 8.36 -13.15 -3.69
N GLU A 101 9.40 -13.37 -4.50
CA GLU A 101 10.29 -14.54 -4.41
C GLU A 101 11.19 -14.52 -3.18
N LYS A 102 11.37 -13.35 -2.55
CA LYS A 102 12.15 -13.19 -1.32
C LYS A 102 11.30 -13.47 -0.08
N ASN A 103 11.95 -13.62 1.08
CA ASN A 103 11.28 -13.93 2.34
C ASN A 103 11.67 -12.95 3.46
N GLY A 104 10.78 -12.80 4.44
CA GLY A 104 10.99 -11.95 5.62
C GLY A 104 11.43 -10.53 5.24
N GLU A 105 12.45 -10.03 5.94
CA GLU A 105 12.95 -8.67 5.76
C GLU A 105 13.57 -8.43 4.38
N GLU A 106 14.07 -9.46 3.67
CA GLU A 106 14.59 -9.30 2.30
C GLU A 106 13.49 -8.94 1.31
N ARG A 107 12.29 -9.49 1.48
CA ARG A 107 11.10 -9.13 0.70
C ARG A 107 10.74 -7.67 0.92
N TRP A 108 10.69 -7.25 2.18
CA TRP A 108 10.34 -5.89 2.55
C TRP A 108 11.37 -4.88 2.04
N ASN A 109 12.65 -5.17 2.20
CA ASN A 109 13.73 -4.35 1.65
C ASN A 109 13.69 -4.25 0.13
N CYS A 110 13.27 -5.31 -0.57
CA CYS A 110 13.12 -5.27 -2.02
C CYS A 110 12.02 -4.29 -2.44
N PHE A 111 10.82 -4.40 -1.85
CA PHE A 111 9.73 -3.48 -2.14
C PHE A 111 10.07 -2.02 -1.79
N GLU A 112 10.72 -1.79 -0.65
CA GLU A 112 11.14 -0.46 -0.24
C GLU A 112 12.11 0.19 -1.24
N ARG A 113 13.12 -0.56 -1.70
CA ARG A 113 14.09 -0.04 -2.70
C ARG A 113 13.45 0.29 -4.04
N GLN A 114 12.34 -0.35 -4.37
CA GLN A 114 11.63 -0.15 -5.63
C GLN A 114 10.51 0.89 -5.51
N ALA A 115 10.27 1.45 -4.32
CA ALA A 115 9.19 2.39 -4.11
C ALA A 115 9.44 3.72 -4.85
N PRO A 116 8.57 4.11 -5.79
CA PRO A 116 8.77 5.33 -6.58
C PRO A 116 8.45 6.61 -5.79
N ASN A 117 7.74 6.48 -4.65
CA ASN A 117 7.37 7.60 -3.78
C ASN A 117 7.70 7.29 -2.30
N PRO A 118 8.99 7.30 -1.90
CA PRO A 118 9.44 6.98 -0.54
C PRO A 118 8.89 7.93 0.53
N SER A 119 8.53 9.15 0.12
CA SER A 119 8.08 10.22 1.01
C SER A 119 6.58 10.41 1.02
N TYR A 120 5.80 9.54 0.37
CA TYR A 120 4.33 9.62 0.33
C TYR A 120 3.79 10.99 -0.12
N GLN A 121 4.52 11.66 -1.02
CA GLN A 121 4.16 12.98 -1.51
C GLN A 121 2.87 12.93 -2.35
N PRO A 122 2.00 13.93 -2.23
CA PRO A 122 0.82 14.05 -3.07
C PRO A 122 1.20 14.52 -4.48
N LEU A 123 0.33 14.22 -5.45
CA LEU A 123 0.41 14.82 -6.78
C LEU A 123 -0.25 16.22 -6.74
N CYS A 124 0.44 17.22 -7.29
CA CYS A 124 -0.05 18.60 -7.30
C CYS A 124 -1.39 18.70 -8.05
N GLY A 125 -2.42 19.28 -7.39
CA GLY A 125 -3.74 19.46 -7.97
C GLY A 125 -4.56 18.16 -8.15
N TYR A 126 -4.11 17.03 -7.60
CA TYR A 126 -4.82 15.75 -7.68
C TYR A 126 -5.68 15.51 -6.44
N THR A 127 -6.89 15.00 -6.68
CA THR A 127 -7.76 14.45 -5.63
C THR A 127 -8.09 13.01 -5.99
N ALA A 128 -7.80 12.09 -5.07
CA ALA A 128 -8.12 10.68 -5.22
C ALA A 128 -9.62 10.46 -5.43
N PRO A 129 -10.03 9.63 -6.41
CA PRO A 129 -11.41 9.22 -6.52
C PRO A 129 -11.82 8.40 -5.30
N LEU A 130 -13.08 8.50 -4.91
CA LEU A 130 -13.64 7.65 -3.88
C LEU A 130 -13.67 6.20 -4.36
N ILE A 131 -13.07 5.32 -3.57
CA ILE A 131 -13.10 3.88 -3.76
C ILE A 131 -13.72 3.24 -2.52
N THR A 132 -14.41 2.12 -2.69
CA THR A 132 -14.93 1.35 -1.56
C THR A 132 -13.74 0.92 -0.68
N PRO A 133 -13.68 1.34 0.60
CA PRO A 133 -12.54 1.05 1.45
C PRO A 133 -12.49 -0.45 1.79
N ASP A 134 -11.29 -1.02 1.72
CA ASP A 134 -11.03 -2.35 2.27
C ASP A 134 -10.97 -2.25 3.81
N THR A 135 -11.83 -2.99 4.51
CA THR A 135 -11.99 -2.95 5.98
C THR A 135 -11.61 -4.27 6.66
N ILE A 136 -11.00 -5.20 5.93
CA ILE A 136 -10.65 -6.54 6.45
C ILE A 136 -9.44 -6.47 7.39
N PHE A 137 -8.67 -5.38 7.34
CA PHE A 137 -7.44 -5.24 8.12
C PHE A 137 -7.68 -5.13 9.61
N THR A 138 -6.91 -5.94 10.34
CA THR A 138 -6.76 -5.90 11.79
C THR A 138 -5.27 -5.87 12.09
N TRP A 139 -4.88 -5.15 13.14
CA TRP A 139 -3.49 -5.00 13.56
C TRP A 139 -3.35 -5.41 15.03
N ASP A 140 -2.17 -5.90 15.40
CA ASP A 140 -1.86 -6.27 16.77
C ASP A 140 -0.96 -5.20 17.43
N PRO A 141 -1.43 -4.48 18.45
CA PRO A 141 -0.63 -3.47 19.15
C PRO A 141 0.60 -4.03 19.88
N ASN A 142 0.69 -5.33 20.08
CA ASN A 142 1.82 -5.98 20.74
C ASN A 142 2.90 -6.47 19.77
N THR A 143 2.62 -6.44 18.46
CA THR A 143 3.52 -6.97 17.43
C THR A 143 4.04 -5.83 16.55
N CYS A 144 5.01 -5.09 17.11
CA CYS A 144 5.77 -4.03 16.46
C CYS A 144 7.27 -4.34 16.62
#